data_AF-A0A939FH71-F1
#
_entry.id   AF-A0A939FH71-F1
#
_cell.length_a   1.000
_cell.length_b   1.000
_cell.length_c   1.000
_cell.angle_alpha   90.00
_cell.angle_beta   90.00
_cell.angle_gamma   90.00
#
_symmetry.space_group_name_H-M   'P 1'
#
loop_
_entity.id
_entity.type
_entity.pdbx_description
1 polymer ?
#
loop_
_entity_poly.entity_id
_entity_poly.type
_entity_poly.pdbx_seq_one_letter_code
_entity_poly.pdbx_strand_id
1 'polypeptide(L)'
;ELATEVDRLTRVAHRVCAASPEPALRDRAPWALRTALEELLVRLEVYRPYASVDPAGVVTEEAAADARRAFAVPEEAGAVDVVR
;
A
#
# COMPACT_ATOMS: atom_id res chain seq x y z
N GLU A 1 -8.81 -12.18 -12.78
CA GLU A 1 -7.62 -12.65 -12.05
C GLU A 1 -7.23 -11.65 -10.97
N LEU A 2 -6.83 -12.13 -9.79
CA LEU A 2 -6.42 -11.29 -8.65
C LEU A 2 -5.23 -10.37 -9.01
N ALA A 3 -4.28 -10.89 -9.79
CA ALA A 3 -3.13 -10.12 -10.26
C ALA A 3 -3.54 -8.86 -11.03
N THR A 4 -4.60 -8.93 -11.84
CA THR A 4 -5.11 -7.78 -12.59
C THR A 4 -5.68 -6.69 -11.67
N GLU A 5 -6.32 -7.08 -10.57
CA GLU A 5 -6.86 -6.12 -9.61
C GLU A 5 -5.74 -5.44 -8.82
N VAL A 6 -4.72 -6.19 -8.40
CA VAL A 6 -3.50 -5.63 -7.76
C VAL A 6 -2.80 -4.66 -8.72
N ASP A 7 -2.69 -5.00 -10.00
CA ASP A 7 -2.14 -4.10 -11.02
C ASP A 7 -2.97 -2.82 -11.17
N ARG A 8 -4.30 -2.94 -11.10
CA ARG A 8 -5.21 -1.79 -11.15
C ARG A 8 -4.97 -0.87 -9.95
N LEU A 9 -4.89 -1.42 -8.74
CA LEU A 9 -4.61 -0.67 -7.51
C LEU A 9 -3.24 0.00 -7.56
N THR A 10 -2.21 -0.72 -8.01
CA THR A 10 -0.85 -0.19 -8.18
C THR A 10 -0.84 1.02 -9.11
N ARG A 11 -1.54 0.94 -10.26
CA ARG A 11 -1.67 2.08 -11.19
C ARG A 11 -2.43 3.26 -10.57
N VAL A 12 -3.42 3.02 -9.70
CA VAL A 12 -4.13 4.08 -8.98
C VAL A 12 -3.18 4.76 -8.00
N ALA A 13 -2.51 3.99 -7.14
CA ALA A 13 -1.56 4.51 -6.14
C ALA A 13 -0.44 5.31 -6.79
N HIS A 14 0.14 4.81 -7.88
CA HIS A 14 1.16 5.53 -8.63
C HIS A 14 0.64 6.86 -9.19
N ARG A 15 -0.59 6.91 -9.73
CA ARG A 15 -1.14 8.18 -10.23
C ARG A 15 -1.32 9.21 -9.11
N VAL A 16 -1.75 8.77 -7.93
CA VAL A 16 -1.84 9.64 -6.74
C VAL A 16 -0.47 10.17 -6.35
N CYS A 17 0.55 9.29 -6.28
CA CYS A 17 1.94 9.67 -6.00
C CYS A 17 2.49 10.68 -7.02
N ALA A 18 2.31 10.41 -8.31
CA ALA A 18 2.79 11.26 -9.39
C ALA A 18 2.13 12.64 -9.42
N ALA A 19 0.87 12.73 -8.98
CA ALA A 19 0.12 13.99 -8.89
C ALA A 19 0.42 14.79 -7.60
N SER A 20 1.14 14.22 -6.64
CA SER A 20 1.39 14.85 -5.34
C SER A 20 2.23 16.14 -5.49
N PRO A 21 1.97 17.20 -4.70
CA PRO A 21 2.88 18.35 -4.63
C PRO A 21 4.23 18.01 -3.97
N GLU A 22 4.31 16.93 -3.19
CA GLU A 22 5.52 16.52 -2.47
C GLU A 22 6.46 15.70 -3.37
N PRO A 23 7.70 16.17 -3.66
CA PRO A 23 8.62 15.47 -4.56
C PRO A 23 8.93 14.04 -4.13
N ALA A 24 9.11 13.81 -2.83
CA ALA A 24 9.42 12.49 -2.29
C ALA A 24 8.33 11.44 -2.54
N LEU A 25 7.07 11.84 -2.77
CA LEU A 25 6.01 10.93 -3.16
C LEU A 25 6.07 10.58 -4.65
N ARG A 26 6.56 11.47 -5.51
CA ARG A 26 6.67 11.24 -6.96
C ARG A 26 7.74 10.21 -7.32
N ASP A 27 8.76 10.07 -6.49
CA ASP A 27 9.87 9.12 -6.68
C ASP A 27 9.50 7.68 -6.29
N ARG A 28 8.23 7.40 -5.98
CA ARG A 28 7.77 6.06 -5.59
C ARG A 28 7.73 5.14 -6.79
N ALA A 29 8.60 4.13 -6.76
CA ALA A 29 8.66 3.11 -7.79
C ALA A 29 7.37 2.25 -7.80
N PRO A 30 6.76 1.99 -8.98
CA PRO A 30 5.53 1.20 -9.07
C PRO A 30 5.65 -0.19 -8.45
N TRP A 31 6.82 -0.83 -8.51
CA TRP A 31 7.04 -2.16 -7.92
C TRP A 31 6.93 -2.12 -6.39
N ALA A 32 7.42 -1.05 -5.74
CA ALA A 32 7.37 -0.91 -4.29
C ALA A 32 5.93 -0.72 -3.80
N LEU A 33 5.12 0.06 -4.56
CA LEU A 33 3.68 0.20 -4.30
C LEU A 33 2.94 -1.13 -4.45
N ARG A 34 3.31 -1.92 -5.46
CA ARG A 34 2.73 -3.26 -5.66
C ARG A 34 3.04 -4.19 -4.48
N THR A 35 4.31 -4.28 -4.07
CA THR A 35 4.72 -5.08 -2.92
C THR A 35 3.99 -4.63 -1.66
N ALA A 36 3.91 -3.33 -1.38
CA ALA A 36 3.18 -2.80 -0.24
C ALA A 36 1.69 -3.20 -0.25
N LEU A 37 1.02 -3.10 -1.40
CA LEU A 37 -0.38 -3.51 -1.55
C LEU A 37 -0.57 -5.01 -1.31
N GLU A 38 0.27 -5.87 -1.92
CA GLU A 38 0.20 -7.32 -1.73
C GLU A 38 0.39 -7.69 -0.25
N GLU A 39 1.40 -7.11 0.40
CA GLU A 39 1.70 -7.38 1.80
C GLU A 39 0.61 -6.88 2.77
N LEU A 40 -0.02 -5.73 2.50
CA LEU A 40 -1.14 -5.26 3.32
C LEU A 40 -2.40 -6.11 3.09
N LEU A 41 -2.73 -6.43 1.83
CA LEU A 41 -3.95 -7.16 1.49
C LEU A 41 -3.99 -8.58 2.10
N VAL A 42 -2.84 -9.27 2.18
CA VAL A 42 -2.76 -10.59 2.81
C VAL A 42 -2.84 -10.56 4.34
N ARG A 43 -2.65 -9.39 4.95
CA ARG A 43 -2.72 -9.16 6.41
C ARG A 43 -4.07 -8.61 6.86
N LEU A 44 -4.99 -8.37 5.94
CA LEU A 44 -6.35 -7.99 6.29
C LEU A 44 -7.08 -9.16 6.94
N GLU A 45 -7.48 -8.98 8.20
CA GLU A 45 -8.26 -9.98 8.94
C GLU A 45 -9.73 -10.01 8.49
N VAL A 46 -10.17 -8.97 7.80
CA VAL A 46 -11.52 -8.85 7.25
C VAL A 46 -11.50 -9.00 5.74
N TYR A 47 -12.33 -9.89 5.21
CA TYR A 47 -12.43 -10.11 3.77
C TYR A 47 -12.82 -8.84 3.00
N ARG A 48 -13.72 -8.02 3.57
CA ARG A 48 -14.16 -6.76 2.96
C ARG A 48 -14.58 -5.76 4.03
N PRO A 49 -13.83 -4.67 4.22
CA PRO A 49 -14.33 -3.55 5.00
C PRO A 49 -15.41 -2.80 4.21
N TYR A 50 -16.54 -2.51 4.87
CA TYR A 50 -17.55 -1.62 4.31
C TYR A 50 -17.15 -0.16 4.58
N ALA A 51 -17.50 0.75 3.69
CA ALA A 51 -17.03 2.15 3.76
C ALA A 51 -17.45 2.92 5.02
N SER A 52 -18.28 2.34 5.88
CA SER A 52 -18.70 2.89 7.17
C SER A 52 -17.77 2.58 8.34
N VAL A 53 -16.72 1.77 8.16
CA VAL A 53 -15.68 1.54 9.18
C VAL A 53 -14.46 2.40 8.93
N ASP A 54 -13.82 2.82 10.02
CA ASP A 54 -12.54 3.52 10.02
C ASP A 54 -11.46 2.68 9.30
N PRO A 55 -10.88 3.16 8.18
CA PRO A 55 -9.82 2.46 7.49
C PRO A 55 -8.62 2.12 8.38
N ALA A 56 -8.28 2.98 9.35
CA ALA A 56 -7.15 2.74 10.26
C ALA A 56 -7.39 1.56 11.22
N GLY A 57 -8.66 1.24 11.51
CA GLY A 57 -9.06 0.06 12.27
C GLY A 57 -9.01 -1.24 11.46
N VAL A 58 -8.91 -1.15 10.13
CA VAL A 58 -8.86 -2.31 9.22
C VAL A 58 -7.45 -2.54 8.69
N VAL A 59 -6.80 -1.48 8.21
CA VAL A 59 -5.39 -1.48 7.84
C VAL A 59 -4.61 -1.00 9.05
N THR A 60 -4.36 -1.91 9.99
CA THR A 60 -3.79 -1.57 11.30
C THR A 60 -2.32 -1.15 11.17
N GLU A 61 -1.83 -0.42 12.19
CA GLU A 61 -0.38 -0.09 12.28
C GLU A 61 0.47 -1.36 12.38
N GLU A 62 -0.04 -2.39 13.05
CA GLU A 62 0.62 -3.69 13.14
C GLU A 62 0.75 -4.35 11.75
N ALA A 63 -0.32 -4.37 10.96
CA ALA A 63 -0.27 -4.87 9.59
C ALA A 63 0.73 -4.07 8.74
N ALA A 64 0.80 -2.76 8.92
CA ALA A 64 1.78 -1.90 8.25
C ALA A 64 3.22 -2.22 8.68
N ALA A 65 3.47 -2.34 9.98
CA ALA A 65 4.78 -2.72 10.53
C ALA A 65 5.23 -4.08 9.99
N ASP A 66 4.30 -5.01 9.86
CA ASP A 66 4.54 -6.34 9.32
C ASP A 66 4.79 -6.36 7.82
N ALA A 67 4.10 -5.49 7.07
CA ALA A 67 4.32 -5.30 5.64
C ALA A 67 5.68 -4.65 5.35
N ARG A 68 6.10 -3.68 6.19
CA ARG A 68 7.42 -3.03 6.04
C ARG A 68 8.59 -4.02 6.12
N ARG A 69 8.43 -5.15 6.80
CA ARG A 69 9.44 -6.22 6.88
C ARG A 69 9.67 -6.98 5.56
N ALA A 70 8.82 -6.82 4.56
CA ALA A 70 9.02 -7.41 3.24
C ALA A 70 10.11 -6.70 2.41
N PHE A 71 10.49 -5.48 2.80
CA PHE A 71 11.49 -4.69 2.12
C PHE A 71 12.87 -4.94 2.73
N ALA A 72 13.86 -5.22 1.87
CA ALA A 72 15.25 -5.35 2.31
C ALA A 72 15.89 -4.00 2.63
N VAL A 73 15.45 -2.93 1.94
CA VAL A 73 15.90 -1.56 2.14
C VAL A 73 14.84 -0.79 2.95
N PRO A 74 15.14 -0.32 4.17
CA PRO A 74 14.17 0.35 5.04
C PRO A 74 13.49 1.56 4.40
N GLU A 75 14.21 2.32 3.57
CA GLU A 75 13.70 3.50 2.88
C GLU A 75 12.59 3.16 1.87
N GLU A 76 12.66 1.98 1.23
CA GLU A 76 11.64 1.50 0.30
C GLU A 76 10.35 1.13 1.03
N ALA A 77 10.47 0.70 2.30
CA ALA A 77 9.33 0.32 3.15
C ALA A 77 8.36 1.48 3.41
N GLY A 78 8.81 2.72 3.24
CA GLY A 78 7.92 3.90 3.28
C GLY A 78 6.86 3.92 2.18
N ALA A 79 6.84 2.96 1.24
CA ALA A 79 5.73 2.74 0.31
C ALA A 79 4.48 2.19 1.01
N VAL A 80 4.63 1.47 2.13
CA VAL A 80 3.51 0.93 2.92
C VAL A 80 2.64 2.04 3.47
N ASP A 81 3.26 3.10 4.01
CA ASP A 81 2.52 4.24 4.58
C ASP A 81 1.78 5.07 3.53
N VAL A 82 2.15 4.94 2.24
CA VAL A 82 1.51 5.66 1.13
C VAL A 82 0.21 4.98 0.68
N VAL A 83 0.12 3.66 0.81
CA VAL A 83 -1.02 2.86 0.32
C VAL A 83 -1.98 2.40 1.43
N ARG A 84 -1.65 2.69 2.69
CA ARG A 84 -2.51 2.50 3.86
C ARG A 84 -3.48 3.67 4.02
#